data_AF-A0A935VFQ3-F1
#
_entry.id   AF-A0A935VFQ3-F1
#
_cell.length_a   1.000
_cell.length_b   1.000
_cell.length_c   1.000
_cell.angle_alpha   90.00
_cell.angle_beta   90.00
_cell.angle_gamma   90.00
#
_symmetry.space_group_name_H-M   'P 1'
#
loop_
_entity.id
_entity.type
_entity.pdbx_description
1 polymer ?
#
loop_
_entity_poly.entity_id
_entity_poly.type
_entity_poly.pdbx_seq_one_letter_code
_entity_poly.pdbx_strand_id
1 'polypeptide(L)'
;MPYIMVDIESDGPIPGDYSMISIGAVVVDEQLDKTFYSQLSPISDMFIPDVLAVSGLSREETLLFDDPKSVLERLEKWMNDHVAGRPIFISDNNEFDWMFVCWYFHHFLGRNPFGFSSQNLGSLYKGMIKDMYQNFKHLCTTEHTHHPLDDAKGNT
;
A
#
# COMPACT_ATOMS: atom_id res chain seq x y z
N MET A 1 -8.61 -2.01 -17.52
CA MET A 1 -8.58 -2.68 -16.20
C MET A 1 -8.11 -1.62 -15.21
N PRO A 2 -8.83 -1.37 -14.12
CA PRO A 2 -8.46 -0.31 -13.20
C PRO A 2 -7.24 -0.73 -12.37
N TYR A 3 -6.17 0.06 -12.42
CA TYR A 3 -5.01 -0.10 -11.56
C TYR A 3 -5.17 0.77 -10.31
N ILE A 4 -4.80 0.21 -9.18
CA ILE A 4 -4.71 0.93 -7.91
C ILE A 4 -3.26 0.85 -7.47
N MET A 5 -2.58 1.99 -7.47
CA MET A 5 -1.27 2.11 -6.85
C MET A 5 -1.45 2.06 -5.35
N VAL A 6 -0.75 1.16 -4.67
CA VAL A 6 -0.83 0.99 -3.22
C VAL A 6 0.57 1.03 -2.64
N ASP A 7 0.70 1.69 -1.49
CA ASP A 7 1.91 1.74 -0.70
C ASP A 7 1.50 1.61 0.79
N ILE A 8 2.33 0.94 1.59
CA ILE A 8 2.05 0.69 3.00
C ILE A 8 3.29 0.97 3.85
N GLU A 9 3.04 1.44 5.06
CA GLU A 9 4.04 1.45 6.12
C GLU A 9 3.68 0.40 7.16
N SER A 10 4.69 -0.24 7.74
CA SER A 10 4.53 -1.31 8.71
C SER A 10 5.54 -1.17 9.85
N ASP A 11 5.29 -1.84 10.96
CA ASP A 11 6.18 -1.84 12.13
C ASP A 11 7.17 -3.02 12.14
N GLY A 12 7.30 -3.73 11.01
CA GLY A 12 8.24 -4.82 10.82
C GLY A 12 8.13 -5.53 9.45
N PRO A 13 8.88 -6.61 9.23
CA PRO A 13 9.13 -7.12 7.87
C PRO A 13 8.03 -7.99 7.26
N ILE A 14 7.11 -8.56 8.05
CA ILE A 14 6.11 -9.53 7.58
C ILE A 14 4.77 -9.36 8.31
N PRO A 15 3.62 -9.63 7.64
CA PRO A 15 2.31 -9.54 8.29
C PRO A 15 2.06 -10.70 9.27
N GLY A 16 1.15 -10.46 10.21
CA GLY A 16 0.74 -11.43 11.22
C GLY A 16 1.62 -11.40 12.45
N ASP A 17 2.94 -11.51 12.25
CA ASP A 17 3.93 -11.31 13.31
C ASP A 17 4.12 -9.81 13.59
N TYR A 18 4.08 -8.97 12.55
CA TYR A 18 4.13 -7.51 12.62
C TYR A 18 2.89 -6.89 11.98
N SER A 19 2.74 -5.59 12.16
CA SER A 19 1.54 -4.83 11.83
C SER A 19 1.78 -3.85 10.68
N MET A 20 0.85 -3.81 9.73
CA MET A 20 0.65 -2.66 8.84
C MET A 20 0.09 -1.49 9.66
N ILE A 21 0.74 -0.33 9.57
CA ILE A 21 0.45 0.87 10.36
C ILE A 21 -0.30 1.91 9.54
N SER A 22 0.00 2.02 8.25
CA SER A 22 -0.75 2.89 7.36
C SER A 22 -0.77 2.37 5.93
N ILE A 23 -1.79 2.80 5.18
CA ILE A 23 -2.03 2.40 3.80
C ILE A 23 -2.44 3.62 2.98
N GLY A 24 -1.79 3.80 1.84
CA GLY A 24 -2.11 4.79 0.82
C GLY A 24 -2.52 4.07 -0.45
N ALA A 25 -3.57 4.56 -1.11
CA ALA A 25 -4.01 4.04 -2.40
C ALA A 25 -4.45 5.15 -3.34
N VAL A 26 -4.14 4.99 -4.62
CA VAL A 26 -4.45 5.95 -5.69
C VAL A 26 -4.98 5.22 -6.90
N VAL A 27 -6.08 5.70 -7.47
CA VAL A 27 -6.54 5.22 -8.78
C VAL A 27 -5.57 5.73 -9.84
N VAL A 28 -5.00 4.81 -10.62
CA VAL A 28 -4.09 5.16 -11.72
C VAL A 28 -4.91 5.59 -12.93
N ASP A 29 -5.15 6.89 -13.04
CA ASP A 29 -5.72 7.57 -14.20
C ASP A 29 -4.92 8.85 -14.51
N GLU A 30 -5.37 9.65 -15.49
CA GLU A 30 -4.65 10.88 -15.88
C GLU A 30 -4.65 11.96 -14.79
N GLN A 31 -5.57 11.91 -13.81
CA GLN A 31 -5.78 12.96 -12.83
C GLN A 31 -5.10 12.67 -11.49
N LEU A 32 -4.98 11.39 -11.11
CA LEU A 32 -4.33 10.93 -9.86
C LEU A 32 -4.90 11.62 -8.60
N ASP A 33 -6.18 11.98 -8.64
CA ASP A 33 -6.88 12.77 -7.62
C ASP A 33 -7.76 11.91 -6.70
N LYS A 34 -8.13 10.71 -7.15
CA LYS A 34 -8.86 9.72 -6.36
C LYS A 34 -7.88 8.99 -5.46
N THR A 35 -7.88 9.40 -4.19
CA THR A 35 -6.97 8.89 -3.18
C THR A 35 -7.72 8.27 -2.01
N PHE A 36 -7.05 7.34 -1.34
CA PHE A 36 -7.43 6.80 -0.04
C PHE A 36 -6.19 6.78 0.84
N TYR A 37 -6.38 7.16 2.11
CA TYR A 37 -5.36 7.04 3.13
C TYR A 37 -6.03 6.65 4.44
N SER A 38 -5.40 5.76 5.18
CA SER A 38 -5.83 5.41 6.53
C SER A 38 -4.66 4.88 7.34
N GLN A 39 -4.76 5.07 8.64
CA GLN A 39 -3.88 4.44 9.63
C GLN A 39 -4.62 3.30 10.31
N LEU A 40 -3.90 2.27 10.77
CA LEU A 40 -4.45 1.05 11.34
C LEU A 40 -3.78 0.76 12.69
N SER A 41 -4.57 0.35 13.67
CA SER A 41 -4.02 -0.07 14.96
C SER A 41 -3.22 -1.37 14.80
N PRO A 42 -2.12 -1.54 15.54
CA PRO A 42 -1.33 -2.77 15.52
C PRO A 42 -2.13 -4.02 15.84
N ILE A 43 -1.71 -5.15 15.28
CA ILE A 43 -2.33 -6.48 15.46
C ILE A 43 -1.48 -7.43 16.31
N SER A 44 -0.23 -7.03 16.59
CA SER A 44 0.78 -7.79 17.31
C SER A 44 1.53 -6.87 18.26
N ASP A 45 1.97 -7.40 19.40
CA ASP A 45 2.86 -6.69 20.33
C ASP A 45 4.31 -6.64 19.83
N MET A 46 4.67 -7.43 18.81
CA MET A 46 5.99 -7.36 18.19
C MET A 46 6.05 -6.18 17.23
N PHE A 47 7.08 -5.36 17.40
CA PHE A 47 7.42 -4.26 16.50
C PHE A 47 8.92 -3.99 16.57
N ILE A 48 9.47 -3.42 15.51
CA ILE A 48 10.87 -2.97 15.45
C ILE A 48 10.86 -1.45 15.64
N PRO A 49 11.37 -0.90 16.76
CA PRO A 49 11.30 0.52 17.04
C PRO A 49 11.88 1.40 15.93
N ASP A 50 13.00 0.99 15.36
CA ASP A 50 13.67 1.73 14.28
C ASP A 50 12.84 1.77 12.99
N VAL A 51 12.06 0.71 12.70
CA VAL A 51 11.18 0.65 11.53
C VAL A 51 9.99 1.58 11.74
N LEU A 52 9.34 1.51 12.90
CA LEU A 52 8.21 2.39 13.23
C LEU A 52 8.62 3.87 13.25
N ALA A 53 9.84 4.17 13.72
CA ALA A 53 10.37 5.52 13.78
C ALA A 53 10.56 6.17 12.40
N VAL A 54 10.69 5.39 11.32
CA VAL A 54 10.77 5.91 9.93
C VAL A 54 9.50 6.67 9.57
N SER A 55 8.33 6.19 10.00
CA SER A 55 7.05 6.87 9.78
C SER A 55 6.82 8.05 10.75
N GLY A 56 7.76 8.34 11.65
CA GLY A 56 7.65 9.42 12.64
C GLY A 56 6.60 9.19 13.73
N LEU A 57 6.16 7.94 13.94
CA LEU A 57 5.11 7.57 14.89
C LEU A 57 5.70 6.89 16.12
N SER A 58 5.10 7.15 17.29
CA SER A 58 5.32 6.36 18.50
C SER A 58 4.39 5.16 18.56
N ARG A 59 4.79 4.13 19.32
CA ARG A 59 3.94 2.94 19.50
C ARG A 59 2.61 3.32 20.14
N GLU A 60 2.63 4.21 21.13
CA GLU A 60 1.47 4.68 21.85
C GLU A 60 0.47 5.39 20.93
N GLU A 61 0.94 6.18 19.97
CA GLU A 61 0.09 6.80 18.94
C GLU A 61 -0.58 5.75 18.06
N THR A 62 0.16 4.73 17.62
CA THR A 62 -0.42 3.69 16.75
C THR A 62 -1.56 2.90 17.40
N LEU A 63 -1.54 2.74 18.72
CA LEU A 63 -2.60 2.03 19.45
C LEU A 63 -3.94 2.78 19.45
N LEU A 64 -3.94 4.06 19.07
CA LEU A 64 -5.14 4.90 18.99
C LEU A 64 -5.75 4.92 17.58
N PHE A 65 -5.13 4.25 16.62
CA PHE A 65 -5.62 4.18 15.24
C PHE A 65 -6.84 3.27 15.09
N ASP A 66 -7.43 3.29 13.89
CA ASP A 66 -8.63 2.53 13.60
C ASP A 66 -8.38 1.02 13.54
N ASP A 67 -9.38 0.26 13.95
CA ASP A 67 -9.35 -1.20 13.84
C ASP A 67 -9.12 -1.65 12.37
N PRO A 68 -8.19 -2.60 12.11
CA PRO A 68 -7.82 -2.97 10.76
C PRO A 68 -8.97 -3.47 9.90
N LYS A 69 -9.93 -4.19 10.47
CA LYS A 69 -11.09 -4.68 9.72
C LYS A 69 -11.92 -3.52 9.20
N SER A 70 -12.16 -2.50 10.03
CA SER A 70 -12.92 -1.31 9.63
C SER A 70 -12.22 -0.53 8.51
N VAL A 71 -10.89 -0.42 8.56
CA VAL A 71 -10.09 0.26 7.52
C VAL A 71 -10.20 -0.47 6.19
N LEU A 72 -10.08 -1.80 6.21
CA LEU A 72 -10.19 -2.63 5.00
C LEU A 72 -11.59 -2.59 4.38
N GLU A 73 -12.65 -2.53 5.19
CA GLU A 73 -14.02 -2.36 4.71
C GLU A 73 -14.20 -1.00 4.01
N ARG A 74 -13.62 0.07 4.57
CA ARG A 74 -13.63 1.39 3.93
C ARG A 74 -12.82 1.43 2.65
N LEU A 75 -11.66 0.76 2.61
CA LEU A 75 -10.84 0.65 1.41
C LEU A 75 -11.57 -0.11 0.30
N GLU A 76 -12.18 -1.26 0.62
CA GLU A 76 -12.99 -2.04 -0.33
C GLU A 76 -14.16 -1.21 -0.87
N LYS A 77 -14.88 -0.51 0.02
CA LYS A 77 -15.96 0.39 -0.40
C LYS A 77 -15.45 1.49 -1.32
N TRP A 78 -14.35 2.15 -0.95
CA TRP A 78 -13.75 3.22 -1.75
C TRP A 78 -13.36 2.72 -3.14
N MET A 79 -12.76 1.54 -3.26
CA MET A 79 -12.45 0.95 -4.59
C MET A 79 -13.73 0.73 -5.41
N ASN A 80 -14.77 0.16 -4.81
CA ASN A 80 -16.05 -0.08 -5.49
C ASN A 80 -16.73 1.22 -5.96
N ASP A 81 -16.55 2.32 -5.24
CA ASP A 81 -17.11 3.63 -5.59
C ASP A 81 -16.35 4.30 -6.77
N HIS A 82 -15.05 4.01 -6.95
CA HIS A 82 -14.19 4.76 -7.86
C HIS A 82 -13.76 4.00 -9.12
N VAL A 83 -13.87 2.67 -9.16
CA VAL A 83 -13.47 1.88 -10.32
C VAL A 83 -14.53 0.86 -10.75
N ALA A 84 -14.64 0.65 -12.07
CA ALA A 84 -15.54 -0.34 -12.64
C ALA A 84 -14.82 -1.68 -12.86
N GLY A 85 -15.29 -2.74 -12.20
CA GLY A 85 -14.74 -4.08 -12.29
C GLY A 85 -13.66 -4.37 -11.23
N ARG A 86 -12.95 -5.49 -11.37
CA ARG A 86 -11.95 -5.92 -10.39
C ARG A 86 -10.67 -5.03 -10.47
N PRO A 87 -10.26 -4.38 -9.38
CA PRO A 87 -9.02 -3.61 -9.34
C PRO A 87 -7.79 -4.52 -9.45
N ILE A 88 -6.73 -4.01 -10.09
CA ILE A 88 -5.42 -4.62 -10.14
C ILE A 88 -4.50 -3.85 -9.20
N PHE A 89 -3.92 -4.56 -8.24
CA PHE A 89 -2.90 -4.01 -7.35
C PHE A 89 -1.61 -3.77 -8.12
N ILE A 90 -1.05 -2.57 -8.01
CA ILE A 90 0.29 -2.23 -8.49
C ILE A 90 1.04 -1.46 -7.39
N SER A 91 2.34 -1.71 -7.28
CA SER A 91 3.22 -1.04 -6.31
C SER A 91 4.65 -0.96 -6.84
N ASP A 92 5.44 -0.02 -6.33
CA ASP A 92 6.89 -0.01 -6.50
C ASP A 92 7.57 -1.10 -5.65
N ASN A 93 7.32 -1.13 -4.34
CA ASN A 93 7.78 -2.16 -3.41
C ASN A 93 6.81 -3.36 -3.35
N ASN A 94 6.43 -3.83 -4.54
CA ASN A 94 5.25 -4.67 -4.73
C ASN A 94 5.22 -5.94 -3.87
N GLU A 95 6.33 -6.66 -3.75
CA GLU A 95 6.39 -7.90 -2.98
C GLU A 95 6.08 -7.66 -1.51
N PHE A 96 6.58 -6.56 -0.94
CA PHE A 96 6.38 -6.19 0.44
C PHE A 96 4.95 -5.72 0.68
N ASP A 97 4.48 -4.75 -0.10
CA ASP A 97 3.16 -4.14 0.09
C ASP A 97 2.05 -5.16 -0.16
N TRP A 98 2.20 -5.96 -1.23
CA TRP A 98 1.25 -7.02 -1.56
C TRP A 98 1.15 -8.06 -0.45
N MET A 99 2.27 -8.45 0.15
CA MET A 99 2.28 -9.44 1.22
C MET A 99 1.40 -8.99 2.39
N PHE A 100 1.56 -7.74 2.84
CA PHE A 100 0.72 -7.17 3.90
C PHE A 100 -0.74 -7.07 3.48
N VAL A 101 -1.03 -6.42 2.35
CA VAL A 101 -2.41 -6.16 1.91
C VAL A 101 -3.16 -7.47 1.66
N CYS A 102 -2.53 -8.44 0.98
CA CYS A 102 -3.13 -9.74 0.72
C CYS A 102 -3.44 -10.49 2.02
N TRP A 103 -2.49 -10.54 2.96
CA TRP A 103 -2.69 -11.18 4.25
C TRP A 103 -3.82 -10.51 5.05
N TYR A 104 -3.81 -9.18 5.14
CA TYR A 104 -4.79 -8.39 5.90
C TYR A 104 -6.21 -8.60 5.38
N PHE A 105 -6.41 -8.51 4.06
CA PHE A 105 -7.71 -8.76 3.45
C PHE A 105 -8.24 -10.17 3.73
N HIS A 106 -7.41 -11.19 3.56
CA HIS A 106 -7.80 -12.56 3.85
C HIS A 106 -8.04 -12.81 5.34
N HIS A 107 -7.21 -12.26 6.22
CA HIS A 107 -7.31 -12.45 7.66
C HIS A 107 -8.55 -11.78 8.26
N PHE A 108 -8.83 -10.53 7.90
CA PHE A 108 -9.90 -9.75 8.52
C PHE A 108 -11.25 -9.83 7.80
N LEU A 109 -11.25 -9.98 6.47
CA LEU A 109 -12.47 -9.99 5.64
C LEU A 109 -12.75 -11.31 4.92
N GLY A 110 -11.82 -12.28 5.00
CA GLY A 110 -11.97 -13.60 4.37
C GLY A 110 -11.88 -13.58 2.83
N ARG A 111 -11.57 -12.42 2.22
CA ARG A 111 -11.51 -12.22 0.77
C ARG A 111 -10.54 -11.09 0.44
N ASN A 112 -9.99 -11.11 -0.77
CA ASN A 112 -9.15 -10.03 -1.31
C ASN A 112 -9.76 -9.48 -2.60
N PRO A 113 -10.18 -8.19 -2.64
CA PRO A 113 -10.81 -7.60 -3.82
C PRO A 113 -9.85 -7.50 -5.03
N PHE A 114 -8.54 -7.50 -4.81
CA PHE A 114 -7.54 -7.50 -5.87
C PHE A 114 -7.34 -8.90 -6.51
N GLY A 115 -7.75 -9.97 -5.83
CA GLY A 115 -7.51 -11.36 -6.25
C GLY A 115 -6.14 -11.89 -5.77
N PHE A 116 -5.52 -12.78 -6.55
CA PHE A 116 -4.31 -13.53 -6.13
C PHE A 116 -2.97 -12.95 -6.61
N SER A 117 -3.00 -11.91 -7.45
CA SER A 117 -1.82 -11.41 -8.15
C SER A 117 -1.70 -9.90 -8.04
N SER A 118 -0.47 -9.41 -7.94
CA SER A 118 -0.10 -8.00 -8.00
C SER A 118 0.86 -7.73 -9.16
N GLN A 119 1.07 -6.45 -9.47
CA GLN A 119 2.03 -6.01 -10.48
C GLN A 119 3.13 -5.13 -9.88
N ASN A 120 4.38 -5.43 -10.21
CA ASN A 120 5.52 -4.62 -9.82
C ASN A 120 5.77 -3.53 -10.87
N LEU A 121 5.64 -2.26 -10.48
CA LEU A 121 5.80 -1.11 -11.37
C LEU A 121 7.20 -1.05 -11.98
N GLY A 122 8.24 -1.27 -11.18
CA GLY A 122 9.62 -1.28 -11.67
C GLY A 122 9.85 -2.33 -12.76
N SER A 123 9.25 -3.51 -12.60
CA SER A 123 9.29 -4.59 -13.60
C SER A 123 8.52 -4.24 -14.87
N LEU A 124 7.34 -3.62 -14.72
CA LEU A 124 6.55 -3.12 -15.85
C LEU A 124 7.36 -2.08 -16.65
N TYR A 125 7.96 -1.11 -15.96
CA TYR A 125 8.80 -0.07 -16.59
C TYR A 125 9.95 -0.69 -17.38
N LYS A 126 10.76 -1.55 -16.75
CA LYS A 126 11.88 -2.25 -17.40
C LYS A 126 11.44 -3.01 -18.65
N GLY A 127 10.29 -3.67 -18.58
CA GLY A 127 9.70 -4.37 -19.73
C GLY A 127 9.30 -3.42 -20.87
N MET A 128 8.72 -2.26 -20.55
CA MET A 128 8.31 -1.26 -21.55
C MET A 128 9.51 -0.67 -22.30
N ILE A 129 10.58 -0.32 -21.59
CA ILE A 129 11.79 0.25 -22.19
C ILE A 129 12.77 -0.82 -22.71
N LYS A 130 12.50 -2.10 -22.43
CA LYS A 130 13.32 -3.26 -22.81
C LYS A 130 14.75 -3.19 -22.27
N ASP A 131 14.90 -2.71 -21.04
CA ASP A 131 16.18 -2.60 -20.35
C ASP A 131 16.03 -2.96 -18.88
N MET A 132 16.78 -3.98 -18.44
CA MET A 132 16.72 -4.50 -17.07
C MET A 132 17.54 -3.70 -16.06
N TYR A 133 18.43 -2.81 -16.52
CA TYR A 133 19.32 -2.00 -15.69
C TYR A 133 18.73 -0.62 -15.37
N GLN A 134 17.75 -0.18 -16.14
CA GLN A 134 17.08 1.10 -15.95
C GLN A 134 16.03 1.04 -14.82
N ASN A 135 15.82 2.17 -14.18
CA ASN A 135 14.77 2.37 -13.18
C ASN A 135 13.96 3.63 -13.51
N PHE A 136 12.75 3.74 -12.97
CA PHE A 136 11.85 4.87 -13.23
C PHE A 136 12.02 6.02 -12.22
N LYS A 137 12.94 5.93 -11.24
CA LYS A 137 13.05 6.90 -10.14
C LYS A 137 13.35 8.33 -10.61
N HIS A 138 13.96 8.49 -11.79
CA HIS A 138 14.18 9.79 -12.42
C HIS A 138 12.89 10.46 -12.95
N LEU A 139 11.78 9.71 -13.02
CA LEU A 139 10.46 10.22 -13.40
C LEU A 139 9.63 10.63 -12.17
N CYS A 140 10.00 10.17 -10.97
CA CYS A 140 9.40 10.60 -9.72
C CYS A 140 9.79 12.06 -9.46
N THR A 141 8.81 12.95 -9.44
CA THR A 141 9.02 14.39 -9.25
C THR A 141 8.83 14.86 -7.80
N THR A 142 8.27 13.99 -6.94
CA THR A 142 8.09 14.22 -5.51
C THR A 142 9.15 13.45 -4.71
N GLU A 143 9.59 14.00 -3.58
CA GLU A 143 10.49 13.29 -2.66
C GLU A 143 9.76 12.11 -1.98
N HIS A 144 10.53 11.07 -1.63
CA HIS A 144 10.02 9.94 -0.84
C HIS A 144 9.89 10.39 0.61
N THR A 145 8.67 10.39 1.16
CA THR A 145 8.37 11.01 2.46
C THR A 145 8.09 10.00 3.57
N HIS A 146 8.05 8.70 3.26
CA HIS A 146 7.57 7.66 4.18
C HIS A 146 6.12 7.92 4.64
N HIS A 147 5.36 8.60 3.77
CA HIS A 147 3.93 8.80 3.90
C HIS A 147 3.27 8.07 2.74
N PRO A 148 2.57 6.95 2.99
CA PRO A 148 2.23 6.02 1.91
C PRO A 148 1.35 6.63 0.81
N LEU A 149 0.52 7.63 1.12
CA LEU A 149 -0.23 8.31 0.07
C LEU A 149 0.65 9.17 -0.85
N ASP A 150 1.64 9.86 -0.30
CA ASP A 150 2.52 10.71 -1.09
C ASP A 150 3.42 9.84 -1.97
N ASP A 151 3.87 8.71 -1.43
CA ASP A 151 4.69 7.74 -2.13
C ASP A 151 3.91 7.00 -3.22
N ALA A 152 2.65 6.62 -2.94
CA ALA A 152 1.76 6.09 -3.97
C ALA A 152 1.54 7.09 -5.12
N LYS A 153 1.39 8.38 -4.84
CA LYS A 153 1.27 9.42 -5.89
C LYS A 153 2.59 9.68 -6.61
N GLY A 154 3.72 9.65 -5.91
CA GLY A 154 5.04 9.89 -6.48
C GLY A 154 5.51 8.77 -7.42
N ASN A 155 4.96 7.57 -7.23
CA ASN A 155 5.25 6.40 -8.05
C ASN A 155 4.24 6.20 -9.21
N THR A 156 3.21 7.04 -9.36
CA THR A 156 2.24 6.95 -10.47
C THR A 156 2.62 7.71 -11.73
#